data_AF-A0A9D8XCP2-F1
#
_entry.id   AF-A0A9D8XCP2-F1
#
_cell.length_a   1.000
_cell.length_b   1.000
_cell.length_c   1.000
_cell.angle_alpha   90.00
_cell.angle_beta   90.00
_cell.angle_gamma   90.00
#
_symmetry.space_group_name_H-M   'P 1'
#
loop_
_entity.id
_entity.type
_entity.pdbx_description
1 polymer ?
#
loop_
_entity_poly.entity_id
_entity_poly.type
_entity_poly.pdbx_seq_one_letter_code
_entity_poly.pdbx_strand_id
1 'polypeptide(L)'
;MRHRFAGRKFGRNPKHQRALLRMLAVSLILTERDVEDYYDAKQAPKVKGRIITTIQKAKEVRPFVEKCVTIAKNALAAKAAADAMVPTRDRRSAEYKEWRKSEAWQEWNKVNAPVVAARRRLAQLLHDETAVKLLFDVVAPMFVDRQGGYTRILRLAKPRLGDAGTRAILEFVKNERKAEAVKPSFDAE
;
A
#
# COMPACT_ATOMS: atom_id res chain seq x y z
N MET A 1 -15.19 -4.22 31.89
CA MET A 1 -13.74 -4.25 31.62
C MET A 1 -13.45 -4.62 30.16
N ARG A 2 -12.36 -4.15 29.54
CA ARG A 2 -11.96 -4.47 28.15
C ARG A 2 -10.62 -5.23 28.10
N HIS A 3 -10.51 -6.39 28.74
CA HIS A 3 -9.28 -7.20 28.68
C HIS A 3 -9.12 -7.84 27.29
N ARG A 4 -7.89 -7.79 26.74
CA ARG A 4 -7.52 -8.38 25.43
C ARG A 4 -8.34 -7.90 24.22
N PHE A 5 -9.11 -6.83 24.36
CA PHE A 5 -9.83 -6.23 23.23
C PHE A 5 -8.92 -5.26 22.47
N ALA A 6 -8.56 -5.65 21.24
CA ALA A 6 -7.85 -4.77 20.33
C ALA A 6 -8.79 -3.71 19.71
N GLY A 7 -8.23 -2.54 19.46
CA GLY A 7 -8.82 -1.49 18.65
C GLY A 7 -9.79 -0.52 19.34
N ARG A 8 -9.97 0.64 18.70
CA ARG A 8 -10.73 1.79 19.18
C ARG A 8 -12.06 1.96 18.45
N LYS A 9 -13.15 2.22 19.19
CA LYS A 9 -14.51 2.39 18.61
C LYS A 9 -14.71 3.69 17.81
N PHE A 10 -13.92 4.73 18.07
CA PHE A 10 -14.05 6.07 17.44
C PHE A 10 -15.44 6.70 17.49
N GLY A 11 -16.29 6.32 18.46
CA GLY A 11 -17.69 6.75 18.51
C GLY A 11 -18.51 6.35 17.28
N ARG A 12 -18.12 5.27 16.59
CA ARG A 12 -18.74 4.80 15.35
C ARG A 12 -19.26 3.38 15.51
N ASN A 13 -20.29 3.03 14.74
CA ASN A 13 -20.70 1.64 14.59
C ASN A 13 -19.59 0.84 13.85
N PRO A 14 -19.57 -0.50 13.96
CA PRO A 14 -18.51 -1.32 13.35
C PRO A 14 -18.43 -1.23 11.81
N LYS A 15 -19.54 -0.92 11.11
CA LYS A 15 -19.55 -0.75 9.65
C LYS A 15 -18.83 0.55 9.26
N HIS A 16 -19.17 1.66 9.92
CA HIS A 16 -18.57 2.98 9.73
C HIS A 16 -17.11 3.00 10.17
N GLN A 17 -16.76 2.28 11.23
CA GLN A 17 -15.37 2.11 11.65
C GLN A 17 -14.55 1.41 10.57
N ARG A 18 -15.03 0.28 10.03
CA ARG A 18 -14.36 -0.44 8.94
C ARG A 18 -14.24 0.43 7.69
N ALA A 19 -15.30 1.17 7.33
CA ALA A 19 -15.28 2.11 6.22
C ALA A 19 -14.24 3.23 6.43
N LEU A 20 -14.16 3.82 7.63
CA LEU A 20 -13.16 4.83 7.97
C LEU A 20 -11.73 4.31 7.80
N LEU A 21 -11.42 3.13 8.36
CA LEU A 21 -10.07 2.56 8.27
C LEU A 21 -9.69 2.24 6.82
N ARG A 22 -10.64 1.69 6.08
CA ARG A 22 -10.48 1.43 4.64
C ARG A 22 -10.21 2.72 3.87
N MET A 23 -11.04 3.75 4.02
CA MET A 23 -10.88 5.00 3.29
C MET A 23 -9.56 5.69 3.61
N LEU A 24 -9.09 5.63 4.87
CA LEU A 24 -7.78 6.17 5.23
C LEU A 24 -6.63 5.37 4.59
N ALA A 25 -6.74 4.04 4.52
CA ALA A 25 -5.74 3.20 3.85
C ALA A 25 -5.74 3.42 2.33
N VAL A 26 -6.92 3.47 1.70
CA VAL A 26 -7.08 3.83 0.29
C VAL A 26 -6.46 5.20 0.04
N SER A 27 -6.83 6.22 0.82
CA SER A 27 -6.27 7.57 0.69
C SER A 27 -4.74 7.59 0.77
N LEU A 28 -4.14 6.83 1.69
CA LEU A 28 -2.68 6.68 1.77
C LEU A 28 -2.10 6.07 0.48
N ILE A 29 -2.67 4.96 -0.02
CA ILE A 29 -2.19 4.30 -1.24
C ILE A 29 -2.35 5.21 -2.46
N LEU A 30 -3.49 5.89 -2.58
CA LEU A 30 -3.78 6.78 -3.70
C LEU A 30 -2.84 7.98 -3.75
N THR A 31 -2.15 8.32 -2.66
CA THR A 31 -1.14 9.39 -2.70
C THR A 31 0.09 9.05 -3.54
N GLU A 32 0.27 7.79 -3.94
CA GLU A 32 1.38 7.37 -4.82
C GLU A 32 1.05 7.56 -6.32
N ARG A 33 -0.18 7.98 -6.67
CA ARG A 33 -0.53 8.36 -8.05
C ARG A 33 0.40 9.45 -8.58
N ASP A 34 0.58 9.49 -9.89
CA ASP A 34 1.31 10.57 -10.53
C ASP A 34 0.47 11.84 -10.55
N VAL A 35 1.14 13.01 -10.52
CA VAL A 35 0.44 14.31 -10.43
C VAL A 35 -0.45 14.54 -11.65
N GLU A 36 -0.03 14.02 -12.80
CA GLU A 36 -0.76 14.05 -14.07
C GLU A 36 -2.09 13.28 -14.02
N ASP A 37 -2.20 12.27 -13.14
CA ASP A 37 -3.44 11.51 -12.97
C ASP A 37 -4.54 12.30 -12.23
N TYR A 38 -4.20 13.46 -11.65
CA TYR A 38 -5.16 14.31 -10.96
C TYR A 38 -5.82 15.29 -11.93
N TYR A 39 -7.16 15.28 -11.94
CA TYR A 39 -7.95 16.25 -12.70
C TYR A 39 -7.63 17.71 -12.33
N ASP A 40 -7.28 17.95 -11.07
CA ASP A 40 -6.84 19.25 -10.58
C ASP A 40 -5.55 19.06 -9.77
N ALA A 41 -4.46 19.70 -10.23
CA ALA A 41 -3.16 19.65 -9.57
C ALA A 41 -3.21 20.11 -8.11
N LYS A 42 -4.19 20.94 -7.71
CA LYS A 42 -4.38 21.35 -6.31
C LYS A 42 -4.86 20.20 -5.41
N GLN A 43 -5.46 19.15 -5.99
CA GLN A 43 -5.89 17.96 -5.26
C GLN A 43 -4.74 16.96 -5.07
N ALA A 44 -3.63 17.13 -5.78
CA ALA A 44 -2.47 16.27 -5.63
C ALA A 44 -1.92 16.35 -4.19
N PRO A 45 -1.50 15.20 -3.62
CA PRO A 45 -0.88 15.17 -2.31
C PRO A 45 0.43 15.96 -2.34
N LYS A 46 0.65 16.79 -1.32
CA LYS A 46 1.92 17.53 -1.17
C LYS A 46 3.14 16.62 -1.12
N VAL A 47 2.99 15.41 -0.59
CA VAL A 47 4.05 14.42 -0.45
C VAL A 47 3.47 13.05 -0.77
N LYS A 48 4.05 12.36 -1.76
CA LYS A 48 3.67 10.98 -2.12
C LYS A 48 3.91 10.02 -0.96
N GLY A 49 2.95 9.13 -0.71
CA GLY A 49 3.02 8.12 0.33
C GLY A 49 2.76 8.63 1.73
N ARG A 50 2.10 9.80 1.88
CA ARG A 50 1.91 10.47 3.17
C ARG A 50 0.49 11.02 3.33
N ILE A 51 -0.13 10.73 4.47
CA ILE A 51 -1.37 11.38 4.92
C ILE A 51 -1.24 11.93 6.33
N ILE A 52 -2.05 12.95 6.65
CA ILE A 52 -2.11 13.53 8.00
C ILE A 52 -3.48 13.26 8.61
N THR A 53 -3.51 12.58 9.75
CA THR A 53 -4.75 12.25 10.47
C THR A 53 -4.56 12.40 11.97
N THR A 54 -5.50 11.96 12.80
CA THR A 54 -5.31 11.94 14.25
C THR A 54 -4.43 10.76 14.65
N ILE A 55 -3.65 10.90 15.72
CA ILE A 55 -2.73 9.84 16.17
C ILE A 55 -3.45 8.51 16.42
N GLN A 56 -4.68 8.58 16.94
CA GLN A 56 -5.50 7.40 17.20
C GLN A 56 -5.92 6.72 15.90
N LYS A 57 -6.35 7.49 14.89
CA LYS A 57 -6.71 6.94 13.56
C LYS A 57 -5.49 6.33 12.87
N ALA A 58 -4.35 7.01 12.88
CA ALA A 58 -3.11 6.50 12.28
C ALA A 58 -2.70 5.14 12.89
N LYS A 59 -2.75 5.01 14.22
CA LYS A 59 -2.40 3.76 14.92
C LYS A 59 -3.33 2.59 14.58
N GLU A 60 -4.61 2.86 14.33
CA GLU A 60 -5.58 1.81 13.96
C GLU A 60 -5.53 1.46 12.46
N VAL A 61 -5.18 2.42 11.59
CA VAL A 61 -5.04 2.19 10.14
C VAL A 61 -3.77 1.39 9.82
N ARG A 62 -2.69 1.61 10.57
CA ARG A 62 -1.39 0.95 10.35
C ARG A 62 -1.48 -0.57 10.13
N PRO A 63 -2.01 -1.39 11.05
CA PRO A 63 -2.05 -2.85 10.83
C PRO A 63 -2.87 -3.26 9.61
N PHE A 64 -3.88 -2.46 9.23
CA PHE A 64 -4.67 -2.71 8.02
C PHE A 64 -3.84 -2.44 6.74
N VAL A 65 -3.08 -1.34 6.71
CA VAL A 65 -2.16 -1.04 5.59
C VAL A 65 -1.04 -2.07 5.50
N GLU A 66 -0.39 -2.39 6.62
CA GLU A 66 0.70 -3.39 6.67
C GLU A 66 0.26 -4.75 6.11
N LYS A 67 -0.97 -5.17 6.46
CA LYS A 67 -1.59 -6.38 5.92
C LYS A 67 -1.79 -6.29 4.41
N CYS A 68 -2.27 -5.16 3.90
CA CYS A 68 -2.48 -4.97 2.47
C CYS A 68 -1.16 -5.05 1.70
N VAL A 69 -0.12 -4.35 2.16
CA VAL A 69 1.22 -4.40 1.56
C VAL A 69 1.78 -5.82 1.58
N THR A 70 1.64 -6.53 2.70
CA THR A 70 2.11 -7.92 2.81
C THR A 70 1.43 -8.86 1.81
N ILE A 71 0.10 -8.76 1.65
CA ILE A 71 -0.65 -9.58 0.70
C ILE A 71 -0.17 -9.32 -0.74
N ALA A 72 0.03 -8.05 -1.11
CA ALA A 72 0.52 -7.69 -2.43
C ALA A 72 1.97 -8.15 -2.66
N LYS A 73 2.87 -7.90 -1.69
CA LYS A 73 4.29 -8.27 -1.75
C LYS A 73 4.47 -9.78 -1.95
N ASN A 74 3.76 -10.60 -1.17
CA ASN A 74 3.88 -12.05 -1.25
C ASN A 74 3.43 -12.62 -2.61
N ALA A 75 2.60 -11.88 -3.35
CA ALA A 75 2.15 -12.27 -4.67
C ALA A 75 3.07 -11.78 -5.81
N LEU A 76 4.08 -10.93 -5.53
CA LEU A 76 4.96 -10.39 -6.57
C LEU A 76 5.80 -11.45 -7.26
N ALA A 77 6.34 -12.43 -6.53
CA ALA A 77 7.14 -13.50 -7.11
C ALA A 77 6.32 -14.33 -8.12
N ALA A 78 5.11 -14.73 -7.71
CA ALA A 78 4.17 -15.43 -8.59
C ALA A 78 3.74 -14.56 -9.79
N LYS A 79 3.57 -13.25 -9.59
CA LYS A 79 3.27 -12.30 -10.67
C LYS A 79 4.41 -12.24 -11.68
N ALA A 80 5.65 -12.12 -11.23
CA ALA A 80 6.81 -12.07 -12.11
C ALA A 80 6.98 -13.38 -12.91
N ALA A 81 6.81 -14.53 -12.26
CA ALA A 81 6.84 -15.84 -12.92
C ALA A 81 5.71 -15.99 -13.96
N ALA A 82 4.49 -15.57 -13.62
CA ALA A 82 3.36 -15.59 -14.54
C ALA A 82 3.58 -14.64 -15.73
N ASP A 83 4.09 -13.42 -15.50
CA ASP A 83 4.32 -12.44 -16.57
C ASP A 83 5.42 -12.92 -17.55
N ALA A 84 6.41 -13.68 -17.10
CA ALA A 84 7.48 -14.24 -17.94
C ALA A 84 7.01 -15.37 -18.87
N MET A 85 5.93 -16.07 -18.52
CA MET A 85 5.38 -17.19 -19.31
C MET A 85 4.44 -16.73 -20.45
N VAL A 86 4.09 -15.44 -20.49
CA VAL A 86 3.16 -14.92 -21.49
C VAL A 86 3.90 -14.65 -22.81
N PRO A 87 3.53 -15.29 -23.93
CA PRO A 87 4.25 -15.16 -25.20
C PRO A 87 4.14 -13.77 -25.83
N THR A 88 3.01 -13.09 -25.65
CA THR A 88 2.80 -11.72 -26.12
C THR A 88 1.84 -10.96 -25.21
N ARG A 89 2.08 -9.65 -25.05
CA ARG A 89 1.22 -8.78 -24.24
C ARG A 89 -0.11 -8.46 -24.92
N ASP A 90 -0.19 -8.58 -26.25
CA ASP A 90 -1.44 -8.33 -26.96
C ASP A 90 -2.40 -9.53 -26.83
N ARG A 91 -3.45 -9.32 -26.03
CA ARG A 91 -4.50 -10.32 -25.79
C ARG A 91 -5.37 -10.61 -27.01
N ARG A 92 -5.37 -9.74 -28.03
CA ARG A 92 -6.17 -9.88 -29.26
C ARG A 92 -5.44 -10.62 -30.37
N SER A 93 -4.12 -10.76 -30.27
CA SER A 93 -3.28 -11.50 -31.21
C SER A 93 -3.75 -12.96 -31.39
N ALA A 94 -3.47 -13.52 -32.57
CA ALA A 94 -3.75 -14.93 -32.86
C ALA A 94 -2.91 -15.86 -31.96
N GLU A 95 -1.63 -15.51 -31.76
CA GLU A 95 -0.69 -16.23 -30.88
C GLU A 95 -1.23 -16.36 -29.45
N TYR A 96 -1.74 -15.28 -28.86
CA TYR A 96 -2.31 -15.33 -27.51
C TYR A 96 -3.60 -16.16 -27.43
N LYS A 97 -4.42 -16.15 -28.49
CA LYS A 97 -5.64 -16.98 -28.56
C LYS A 97 -5.30 -18.47 -28.66
N GLU A 98 -4.26 -18.82 -29.39
CA GLU A 98 -3.82 -20.21 -29.53
C GLU A 98 -3.13 -20.70 -28.26
N TRP A 99 -2.27 -19.88 -27.65
CA TRP A 99 -1.64 -20.17 -26.37
C TRP A 99 -2.65 -20.51 -25.27
N ARG A 100 -3.81 -19.84 -25.22
CA ARG A 100 -4.88 -20.15 -24.25
C ARG A 100 -5.45 -21.57 -24.32
N LYS A 101 -5.25 -22.28 -25.43
CA LYS A 101 -5.67 -23.69 -25.60
C LYS A 101 -4.58 -24.68 -25.21
N SER A 102 -3.35 -24.21 -25.02
CA SER A 102 -2.18 -25.05 -24.74
C SER A 102 -2.06 -25.45 -23.26
N GLU A 103 -1.22 -26.44 -22.98
CA GLU A 103 -0.85 -26.80 -21.60
C GLU A 103 -0.10 -25.67 -20.89
N ALA A 104 0.65 -24.84 -21.63
CA ALA A 104 1.35 -23.68 -21.08
C ALA A 104 0.37 -22.66 -20.45
N TRP A 105 -0.86 -22.56 -20.97
CA TRP A 105 -1.91 -21.76 -20.33
C TRP A 105 -2.38 -22.36 -19.00
N GLN A 106 -2.48 -23.68 -18.91
CA GLN A 106 -2.85 -24.34 -17.66
C GLN A 106 -1.78 -24.15 -16.59
N GLU A 107 -0.50 -24.26 -16.98
CA GLU A 107 0.62 -24.02 -16.09
C GLU A 107 0.69 -22.54 -15.65
N TRP A 108 0.51 -21.62 -16.59
CA TRP A 108 0.38 -20.19 -16.27
C TRP A 108 -0.76 -19.90 -15.29
N ASN A 109 -1.92 -20.55 -15.46
CA ASN A 109 -3.04 -20.38 -14.53
C ASN A 109 -2.69 -20.84 -13.12
N LYS A 110 -1.96 -21.95 -12.96
CA LYS A 110 -1.50 -22.42 -11.63
C LYS A 110 -0.57 -21.41 -10.99
N VAL A 111 0.39 -20.87 -11.75
CA VAL A 111 1.34 -19.85 -11.26
C VAL A 111 0.64 -18.52 -10.95
N ASN A 112 -0.33 -18.12 -11.76
CA ASN A 112 -1.07 -16.86 -11.61
C ASN A 112 -2.19 -16.92 -10.56
N ALA A 113 -2.68 -18.11 -10.18
CA ALA A 113 -3.73 -18.32 -9.19
C ALA A 113 -3.51 -17.55 -7.86
N PRO A 114 -2.33 -17.60 -7.19
CA PRO A 114 -2.07 -16.82 -5.99
C PRO A 114 -2.17 -15.30 -6.21
N VAL A 115 -1.77 -14.81 -7.39
CA VAL A 115 -1.86 -13.38 -7.75
C VAL A 115 -3.33 -12.96 -7.84
N VAL A 116 -4.15 -13.76 -8.50
CA VAL A 116 -5.60 -13.53 -8.63
C VAL A 116 -6.26 -13.57 -7.25
N ALA A 117 -5.91 -14.55 -6.41
CA ALA A 117 -6.43 -14.65 -5.04
C ALA A 117 -6.05 -13.42 -4.20
N ALA A 118 -4.80 -12.96 -4.28
CA ALA A 118 -4.34 -11.77 -3.58
C ALA A 118 -5.08 -10.50 -4.06
N ARG A 119 -5.23 -10.31 -5.38
CA ARG A 119 -5.99 -9.20 -5.97
C ARG A 119 -7.46 -9.19 -5.53
N ARG A 120 -8.13 -10.34 -5.57
CA ARG A 120 -9.53 -10.48 -5.09
C ARG A 120 -9.65 -10.14 -3.60
N ARG A 121 -8.72 -10.64 -2.78
CA ARG A 121 -8.68 -10.34 -1.35
C ARG A 121 -8.50 -8.85 -1.09
N LEU A 122 -7.59 -8.20 -1.80
CA LEU A 122 -7.33 -6.76 -1.66
C LEU A 122 -8.51 -5.92 -2.16
N ALA A 123 -9.15 -6.31 -3.27
CA ALA A 123 -10.35 -5.66 -3.77
C ALA A 123 -11.50 -5.71 -2.75
N GLN A 124 -11.68 -6.83 -2.04
CA GLN A 124 -12.65 -6.93 -0.95
C GLN A 124 -12.29 -6.08 0.28
N LEU A 125 -11.01 -5.92 0.59
CA LEU A 125 -10.58 -5.12 1.74
C LEU A 125 -10.69 -3.62 1.46
N LEU A 126 -10.22 -3.19 0.29
CA LEU A 126 -10.06 -1.78 -0.10
C LEU A 126 -11.29 -1.20 -0.80
N HIS A 127 -12.08 -2.01 -1.52
CA HIS A 127 -13.19 -1.55 -2.36
C HIS A 127 -12.80 -0.42 -3.35
N ASP A 128 -11.54 -0.40 -3.78
CA ASP A 128 -11.01 0.57 -4.73
C ASP A 128 -10.00 -0.13 -5.63
N GLU A 129 -10.33 -0.28 -6.91
CA GLU A 129 -9.49 -1.00 -7.88
C GLU A 129 -8.18 -0.24 -8.17
N THR A 130 -8.24 1.10 -8.18
CA THR A 130 -7.07 1.92 -8.48
C THR A 130 -6.04 1.80 -7.36
N ALA A 131 -6.50 1.77 -6.10
CA ALA A 131 -5.64 1.51 -4.95
C ALA A 131 -5.02 0.11 -5.02
N VAL A 132 -5.78 -0.91 -5.42
CA VAL A 132 -5.23 -2.26 -5.61
C VAL A 132 -4.16 -2.27 -6.69
N LYS A 133 -4.39 -1.58 -7.82
CA LYS A 133 -3.40 -1.46 -8.90
C LYS A 133 -2.11 -0.82 -8.40
N LEU A 134 -2.19 0.37 -7.80
CA LEU A 134 -1.03 1.07 -7.22
C LEU A 134 -0.31 0.24 -6.16
N LEU A 135 -1.05 -0.53 -5.38
CA LEU A 135 -0.46 -1.40 -4.36
C LEU A 135 0.45 -2.47 -4.98
N PHE A 136 0.08 -3.03 -6.13
CA PHE A 136 0.91 -4.01 -6.85
C PHE A 136 2.00 -3.37 -7.71
N ASP A 137 1.70 -2.25 -8.37
CA ASP A 137 2.57 -1.65 -9.38
C ASP A 137 3.64 -0.75 -8.75
N VAL A 138 3.32 -0.07 -7.64
CA VAL A 138 4.18 0.93 -7.00
C VAL A 138 4.57 0.52 -5.58
N VAL A 139 3.58 0.25 -4.71
CA VAL A 139 3.84 0.12 -3.27
C VAL A 139 4.55 -1.18 -2.90
N ALA A 140 4.06 -2.33 -3.35
CA ALA A 140 4.64 -3.61 -3.00
C ALA A 140 6.09 -3.79 -3.49
N PRO A 141 6.45 -3.37 -4.73
CA PRO A 141 7.84 -3.40 -5.20
C PRO A 141 8.81 -2.60 -4.33
N MET A 142 8.38 -1.46 -3.74
CA MET A 142 9.23 -0.67 -2.83
C MET A 142 9.67 -1.43 -1.57
N PHE A 143 9.02 -2.55 -1.24
CA PHE A 143 9.20 -3.25 0.03
C PHE A 143 9.61 -4.71 -0.09
N VAL A 144 10.09 -5.15 -1.26
CA VAL A 144 10.49 -6.55 -1.51
C VAL A 144 11.49 -7.03 -0.44
N ASP A 145 12.51 -6.24 -0.16
CA ASP A 145 13.58 -6.60 0.79
C ASP A 145 13.21 -6.40 2.26
N ARG A 146 12.02 -5.85 2.55
CA ARG A 146 11.58 -5.54 3.93
C ARG A 146 10.57 -6.58 4.40
N GLN A 147 10.85 -7.25 5.52
CA GLN A 147 9.94 -8.25 6.10
C GLN A 147 8.63 -7.64 6.65
N GLY A 148 8.69 -6.41 7.20
CA GLY A 148 7.54 -5.70 7.75
C GLY A 148 7.90 -4.30 8.23
N GLY A 149 6.92 -3.54 8.76
CA GLY A 149 7.14 -2.15 9.15
C GLY A 149 7.21 -1.23 7.94
N TYR A 150 6.28 -1.41 7.01
CA TYR A 150 6.20 -0.64 5.77
C TYR A 150 5.79 0.81 6.01
N THR A 151 5.13 1.08 7.13
CA THR A 151 4.64 2.41 7.50
C THR A 151 5.25 2.94 8.81
N ARG A 152 5.38 4.26 8.87
CA ARG A 152 5.81 5.02 10.05
C ARG A 152 4.72 6.00 10.48
N ILE A 153 4.60 6.19 11.80
CA ILE A 153 3.72 7.21 12.39
C ILE A 153 4.58 8.24 13.10
N LEU A 154 4.47 9.50 12.69
CA LEU A 154 5.16 10.63 13.31
C LEU A 154 4.14 11.54 13.98
N ARG A 155 4.26 11.78 15.29
CA ARG A 155 3.38 12.72 15.99
C ARG A 155 3.75 14.15 15.57
N LEU A 156 2.74 14.96 15.25
CA LEU A 156 2.96 16.38 14.98
C LEU A 156 3.06 17.17 16.29
N ALA A 157 3.92 18.18 16.31
CA ALA A 157 4.17 19.00 17.50
C ALA A 157 2.94 19.81 17.91
N LYS A 158 2.27 20.46 16.95
CA LYS A 158 1.09 21.28 17.21
C LYS A 158 -0.20 20.45 17.06
N PRO A 159 -1.17 20.60 17.98
CA PRO A 159 -2.50 20.02 17.81
C PRO A 159 -3.24 20.69 16.65
N ARG A 160 -4.37 20.12 16.23
CA ARG A 160 -5.24 20.75 15.23
C ARG A 160 -5.85 22.02 15.81
N LEU A 161 -5.84 23.09 15.02
CA LEU A 161 -6.56 24.34 15.34
C LEU A 161 -8.07 24.09 15.26
N GLY A 162 -8.81 24.47 16.31
CA GLY A 162 -10.27 24.29 16.41
C GLY A 162 -10.68 23.28 17.48
N ASP A 163 -10.27 22.01 17.33
CA ASP A 163 -10.68 20.91 18.24
C ASP A 163 -9.55 20.39 19.15
N ALA A 164 -8.36 21.02 19.09
CA ALA A 164 -7.14 20.61 19.80
C ALA A 164 -6.76 19.12 19.58
N GLY A 165 -7.24 18.47 18.52
CA GLY A 165 -6.99 17.05 18.27
C GLY A 165 -5.52 16.75 17.97
N THR A 166 -4.95 15.75 18.65
CA THR A 166 -3.55 15.33 18.41
C THR A 166 -3.40 14.70 17.02
N ARG A 167 -2.57 15.31 16.18
CA ARG A 167 -2.32 14.85 14.81
C ARG A 167 -1.07 13.99 14.70
N ALA A 168 -1.05 13.15 13.68
CA ALA A 168 0.11 12.40 13.26
C ALA A 168 0.15 12.30 11.75
N ILE A 169 1.37 12.26 11.22
CA ILE A 169 1.65 11.80 9.87
C ILE A 169 1.66 10.27 9.89
N LEU A 170 0.95 9.66 8.95
CA LEU A 170 1.11 8.25 8.59
C LEU A 170 1.71 8.20 7.18
N GLU A 171 2.85 7.53 7.02
CA GLU A 171 3.57 7.48 5.76
C GLU A 171 4.19 6.12 5.48
N PHE A 172 4.43 5.82 4.20
CA PHE A 172 5.28 4.72 3.76
C PHE A 172 6.74 5.03 4.04
N VAL A 173 7.49 4.03 4.52
CA VAL A 173 8.91 4.16 4.83
C VAL A 173 9.73 3.99 3.55
N LYS A 174 10.05 5.08 2.86
CA LYS A 174 10.93 5.03 1.69
C LYS A 174 12.37 4.68 2.11
N ASN A 175 13.08 3.92 1.28
CA ASN A 175 14.51 3.60 1.47
C ASN A 175 15.44 4.78 1.16
N GLU A 176 14.95 6.01 1.21
CA GLU A 176 15.77 7.21 1.19
C GLU A 176 16.44 7.41 2.56
N ARG A 177 17.36 6.52 2.93
CA ARG A 177 18.44 6.94 3.84
C ARG A 177 19.34 7.87 3.01
N LYS A 178 18.97 9.15 2.92
CA LYS A 178 19.91 10.18 2.50
C LYS A 178 21.00 10.24 3.58
N ALA A 179 22.18 9.76 3.20
CA ALA A 179 23.43 9.66 3.95
C ALA A 179 23.44 8.66 5.11
N GLU A 180 24.38 7.70 5.03
CA GLU A 180 24.95 7.11 6.24
C GLU A 180 25.54 8.23 7.09
N ALA A 181 25.34 8.18 8.41
CA ALA A 181 25.95 9.13 9.32
C ALA A 181 27.47 8.95 9.26
N VAL A 182 28.16 9.81 8.51
CA VAL A 182 29.62 9.85 8.49
C VAL A 182 30.06 10.39 9.84
N LYS A 183 30.88 9.62 10.56
CA LYS A 183 31.51 10.08 11.80
C LYS A 183 32.34 11.32 11.47
N PRO A 184 32.13 12.48 12.12
CA PRO A 184 32.96 13.66 11.86
C PRO A 184 34.42 13.30 12.15
N SER A 185 35.32 13.57 11.21
CA SER A 185 36.76 13.55 11.48
C SER A 185 37.09 14.81 12.26
N PHE A 186 37.67 14.63 13.45
CA PHE A 186 38.32 15.71 14.16
C PHE A 186 39.80 15.60 13.83
N ASP A 187 40.38 16.63 13.23
CA ASP A 187 41.83 16.69 12.99
C ASP A 187 42.54 16.72 14.34
N ALA A 188 43.57 15.88 14.49
CA ALA A 188 44.41 15.88 15.67
C ALA A 188 45.46 16.98 15.49
N GLU A 189 45.30 18.09 16.24
CA GLU A 189 46.37 19.08 16.46
C GLU A 189 47.54 18.48 17.24
#